data_AF-A0A5B7HII8-F1
#
_entry.id   AF-A0A5B7HII8-F1
#
_cell.length_a   1.000
_cell.length_b   1.000
_cell.length_c   1.000
_cell.angle_alpha   90.00
_cell.angle_beta   90.00
_cell.angle_gamma   90.00
#
_symmetry.space_group_name_H-M   'P 1'
#
loop_
_entity.id
_entity.type
_entity.pdbx_description
1 polymer ?
#
loop_
_entity_poly.entity_id
_entity_poly.type
_entity_poly.pdbx_seq_one_letter_code
_entity_poly.pdbx_strand_id
1 'polypeptide(L)'
;MSSTRAELYAVLEGPYIVAPLHNNVYFFIDSQTALYALQSNSPMDCDLVNKCLDLIHALEGAGATVHFSWIPSHVGIPPCSVCPTR
;
A
#
# COMPACT_ATOMS: atom_id res chain seq x y z
N MET A 1 16.21 11.03 -3.45
CA MET A 1 15.14 10.18 -2.90
C MET A 1 15.31 8.79 -3.48
N SER A 2 15.23 7.72 -2.69
CA SER A 2 15.26 6.35 -3.21
C SER A 2 13.87 5.93 -3.72
N SER A 3 13.81 4.98 -4.66
CA SER A 3 12.55 4.40 -5.16
C SER A 3 11.66 3.91 -4.01
N THR A 4 12.27 3.17 -3.08
CA THR A 4 11.61 2.65 -1.87
C THR A 4 10.95 3.74 -1.03
N ARG A 5 11.60 4.89 -0.88
CA ARG A 5 11.01 5.99 -0.11
C ARG A 5 9.83 6.64 -0.84
N ALA A 6 9.87 6.72 -2.17
CA ALA A 6 8.76 7.25 -2.96
C ALA A 6 7.54 6.31 -2.92
N GLU A 7 7.76 5.00 -2.98
CA GLU A 7 6.70 3.99 -2.85
C GLU A 7 6.04 4.03 -1.47
N LEU A 8 6.83 4.16 -0.39
CA LEU A 8 6.28 4.30 0.96
C LEU A 8 5.47 5.60 1.14
N TYR A 9 5.87 6.70 0.50
CA TYR A 9 5.03 7.91 0.49
C TYR A 9 3.72 7.71 -0.26
N ALA A 10 3.70 6.94 -1.34
CA ALA A 10 2.46 6.61 -2.04
C ALA A 10 1.51 5.78 -1.15
N VAL A 11 2.04 4.87 -0.34
CA VAL A 11 1.26 4.11 0.66
C VAL A 11 0.75 5.00 1.79
N LEU A 12 1.51 6.01 2.21
CA LEU A 12 1.09 6.94 3.26
C LEU A 12 0.00 7.91 2.77
N GLU A 13 0.16 8.47 1.58
CA GLU A 13 -0.71 9.55 1.07
C GLU A 13 -1.95 9.01 0.35
N GLY A 14 -1.83 7.90 -0.40
CA GLY A 14 -2.91 7.35 -1.21
C GLY A 14 -4.20 7.04 -0.42
N PRO A 15 -4.14 6.41 0.77
CA PRO A 15 -5.33 6.04 1.52
C PRO A 15 -6.14 7.23 2.04
N TYR A 16 -5.54 8.40 2.25
CA TYR A 16 -6.31 9.60 2.63
C TYR A 16 -7.37 9.98 1.58
N ILE A 17 -7.15 9.59 0.32
CA ILE A 17 -8.07 9.84 -0.78
C ILE A 17 -9.11 8.72 -0.91
N VAL A 18 -8.72 7.47 -0.64
CA VAL A 18 -9.50 6.27 -1.02
C VAL A 18 -10.22 5.62 0.17
N ALA A 19 -9.65 5.68 1.37
CA ALA A 19 -10.17 5.01 2.56
C ALA A 19 -11.55 5.49 3.05
N PRO A 20 -11.94 6.77 2.96
CA PRO A 20 -13.27 7.20 3.38
C PRO A 20 -14.41 6.60 2.52
N LEU A 21 -14.08 6.00 1.37
CA LEU A 21 -15.04 5.57 0.35
C LEU A 21 -15.22 4.05 0.29
N HIS A 22 -14.30 3.25 0.84
CA HIS A 22 -14.27 1.80 0.60
C HIS A 22 -13.79 0.99 1.82
N ASN A 23 -14.47 -0.13 2.10
CA ASN A 23 -14.12 -1.07 3.18
C ASN A 23 -13.05 -2.10 2.78
N ASN A 24 -12.61 -2.12 1.52
CA ASN A 24 -11.55 -3.02 1.05
C ASN A 24 -10.52 -2.18 0.29
N VAL A 25 -9.29 -2.14 0.79
CA VAL A 25 -8.19 -1.36 0.22
C VAL A 25 -7.12 -2.31 -0.29
N TYR A 26 -6.76 -2.17 -1.57
CA TYR A 26 -5.74 -3.00 -2.22
C TYR A 26 -4.52 -2.15 -2.56
N PHE A 27 -3.36 -2.52 -2.02
CA PHE A 27 -2.07 -1.95 -2.39
C PHE A 27 -1.35 -2.88 -3.34
N PHE A 28 -1.16 -2.41 -4.57
CA PHE A 28 -0.27 -3.06 -5.54
C PHE A 28 1.08 -2.38 -5.47
N ILE A 29 2.11 -3.13 -5.07
CA ILE A 29 3.45 -2.60 -4.80
C ILE A 29 4.42 -3.34 -5.70
N ASP A 30 5.16 -2.62 -6.53
CA ASP A 30 6.16 -3.22 -7.41
C ASP A 30 7.55 -3.39 -6.78
N SER A 31 7.71 -2.82 -5.59
CA SER A 31 8.90 -2.95 -4.77
C SER A 31 8.77 -3.98 -3.67
N GLN A 32 9.56 -5.04 -3.84
CA GLN A 32 9.63 -6.12 -2.88
C GLN A 32 10.16 -5.66 -1.52
N THR A 33 11.08 -4.69 -1.49
CA THR A 33 11.62 -4.12 -0.25
C THR A 33 10.56 -3.33 0.51
N ALA A 34 9.78 -2.49 -0.17
CA ALA A 34 8.69 -1.74 0.45
C ALA A 34 7.61 -2.69 0.99
N LEU A 35 7.23 -3.69 0.19
CA LEU A 35 6.27 -4.70 0.62
C LEU A 35 6.73 -5.46 1.86
N TYR A 36 7.98 -5.90 1.89
CA TYR A 36 8.53 -6.62 3.03
C TYR A 36 8.53 -5.74 4.30
N ALA A 37 8.87 -4.46 4.17
CA ALA A 37 8.85 -3.52 5.30
C ALA A 37 7.42 -3.34 5.86
N LEU A 38 6.40 -3.31 5.00
CA LEU A 38 5.00 -3.15 5.41
C LEU A 38 4.36 -4.42 5.95
N GLN A 39 4.86 -5.60 5.58
CA GLN A 39 4.41 -6.90 6.11
C GLN A 39 5.16 -7.32 7.38
N SER A 40 6.21 -6.61 7.76
CA SER A 40 7.00 -6.95 8.93
C SER A 40 6.25 -6.58 10.22
N ASN A 41 6.07 -7.56 11.10
CA ASN A 41 5.51 -7.34 12.44
C ASN A 41 6.54 -6.76 13.44
N SER A 42 7.77 -6.46 12.99
CA SER A 42 8.80 -5.85 13.83
C SER A 42 8.85 -4.33 13.63
N PRO A 43 9.05 -3.55 14.71
CA PRO A 43 9.32 -2.13 14.58
C PRO A 43 10.58 -1.95 13.72
N MET A 44 10.41 -1.25 12.61
CA MET A 44 11.51 -0.88 11.73
C MET A 44 12.16 0.39 12.27
N ASP A 45 13.48 0.49 12.15
CA ASP A 45 14.24 1.71 12.43
C ASP A 45 14.07 2.75 11.30
N CYS A 46 12.81 2.94 10.88
CA CYS A 46 12.42 3.85 9.82
C CYS A 46 11.07 4.46 10.16
N ASP A 47 11.09 5.74 10.58
CA ASP A 47 9.89 6.52 10.91
C ASP A 47 8.82 6.47 9.82
N LEU A 48 9.23 6.42 8.55
CA LEU A 48 8.30 6.39 7.43
C LEU A 48 7.54 5.05 7.34
N VAL A 49 8.22 3.93 7.60
CA VAL A 49 7.59 2.61 7.64
C VAL A 49 6.61 2.54 8.80
N ASN A 50 7.01 3.01 9.98
CA ASN A 50 6.16 3.02 11.17
C ASN A 50 4.88 3.87 10.94
N LYS A 51 4.99 5.03 10.29
CA LYS A 51 3.82 5.83 9.90
C LYS A 51 2.88 5.11 8.93
N CYS A 52 3.42 4.33 7.98
CA CYS A 52 2.60 3.54 7.08
C CYS A 52 1.87 2.43 7.85
N LEU A 53 2.56 1.75 8.77
CA LEU A 53 1.97 0.71 9.63
C LEU A 53 0.86 1.29 10.53
N ASP A 54 1.08 2.45 11.14
CA ASP A 54 0.08 3.13 11.96
C ASP A 54 -1.18 3.47 11.13
N LEU A 55 -1.00 3.93 9.88
CA LEU A 55 -2.10 4.18 8.96
C LEU A 55 -2.85 2.88 8.62
N ILE A 56 -2.14 1.80 8.30
CA ILE A 56 -2.73 0.49 8.00
C ILE A 56 -3.55 -0.01 9.18
N HIS A 57 -2.99 0.03 10.39
CA HIS A 57 -3.71 -0.37 11.61
C HIS A 57 -4.92 0.53 11.89
N ALA A 58 -4.84 1.83 11.62
CA ALA A 58 -5.98 2.72 11.77
C ALA A 58 -7.10 2.39 10.77
N LEU A 59 -6.76 2.01 9.53
CA LEU A 59 -7.72 1.55 8.53
C LEU A 59 -8.41 0.25 8.97
N GLU A 60 -7.62 -0.73 9.44
CA GLU A 60 -8.15 -1.99 9.96
C GLU A 60 -9.01 -1.81 11.21
N GLY A 61 -8.58 -0.95 12.13
CA GLY A 61 -9.36 -0.56 13.31
C GLY A 61 -10.66 0.17 12.98
N ALA A 62 -10.72 0.85 11.83
CA ALA A 62 -11.94 1.47 11.31
C ALA A 62 -12.84 0.49 10.53
N GLY A 63 -12.44 -0.79 10.41
CA GLY A 63 -13.21 -1.85 9.75
C GLY A 63 -12.91 -2.02 8.26
N ALA A 64 -11.87 -1.37 7.73
CA ALA A 64 -11.39 -1.64 6.38
C ALA A 64 -10.51 -2.91 6.37
N THR A 65 -10.59 -3.72 5.33
CA THR A 65 -9.64 -4.82 5.10
C THR A 65 -8.56 -4.32 4.15
N VAL A 66 -7.29 -4.44 4.57
CA VAL A 66 -6.14 -4.04 3.77
C VAL A 66 -5.48 -5.27 3.15
N HIS A 67 -5.27 -5.23 1.84
CA HIS A 67 -4.63 -6.30 1.08
C HIS A 67 -3.37 -5.77 0.40
N PHE A 68 -2.29 -6.55 0.47
CA PHE A 68 -1.05 -6.27 -0.25
C PHE A 68 -0.82 -7.29 -1.35
N SER A 69 -0.41 -6.83 -2.54
CA SER A 69 -0.04 -7.68 -3.66
C SER A 69 1.22 -7.15 -4.32
N TRP A 70 2.23 -8.00 -4.42
CA TRP A 70 3.42 -7.70 -5.21
C TRP A 70 3.10 -7.81 -6.69
N ILE A 71 3.50 -6.81 -7.48
CA ILE A 71 3.40 -6.85 -8.94
C ILE A 71 4.77 -6.60 -9.57
N PRO A 72 5.20 -7.34 -10.60
CA PRO A 72 6.45 -7.01 -11.28
C PRO A 72 6.32 -5.65 -11.98
N SER A 73 7.36 -4.81 -11.86
CA SER A 73 7.39 -3.54 -12.59
C SER A 73 7.62 -3.77 -14.09
N HIS A 74 7.16 -2.83 -14.93
CA HIS A 74 7.38 -2.80 -16.39
C HIS A 74 6.84 -3.98 -17.23
N VAL A 75 5.91 -4.80 -16.71
CA VAL A 75 5.26 -5.88 -17.48
C VAL A 75 4.01 -5.44 -18.26
N GLY A 76 3.76 -4.13 -18.36
CA GLY A 76 2.62 -3.58 -19.11
C GLY A 76 1.27 -3.79 -18.43
N ILE A 77 1.22 -3.96 -17.10
CA ILE A 77 -0.05 -3.92 -16.35
C ILE A 77 -0.62 -2.50 -16.46
N PRO A 78 -1.77 -2.29 -17.10
CA PRO A 78 -2.38 -0.97 -17.15
C PRO A 78 -2.79 -0.55 -15.72
N PRO A 79 -2.54 0.70 -15.30
CA PRO A 79 -2.83 1.21 -13.95
C PRO A 79 -4.34 1.31 -13.63
N CYS A 80 -5.21 0.90 -14.57
CA CYS A 80 -6.63 0.71 -14.34
C CYS A 80 -7.04 -0.62 -14.98
N SER A 81 -7.53 -1.54 -14.17
CA SER A 81 -8.49 -2.52 -14.65
C SER A 81 -9.71 -1.74 -15.14
N VAL A 82 -9.78 -1.51 -16.45
CA VAL A 82 -11.08 -1.38 -17.11
C VAL A 82 -11.77 -2.71 -16.82
N CYS A 83 -12.65 -2.74 -15.82
CA CYS A 83 -13.49 -3.90 -15.57
C CYS A 83 -14.28 -4.17 -16.86
N PRO A 84 -14.12 -5.31 -17.55
CA PRO A 84 -15.13 -5.72 -18.50
C PRO A 84 -16.35 -6.07 -17.66
N THR A 85 -17.41 -5.27 -17.79
CA THR A 85 -18.74 -5.66 -17.33
C THR A 85 -19.05 -7.01 -17.98
N ARG A 86 -19.13 -8.06 -17.18
CA ARG A 86 -19.70 -9.34 -17.60
C ARG A 86 -20.75 -9.76 -16.60
#